data_AF-A0A812J6E8-F1
#
_entry.id   AF-A0A812J6E8-F1
#
_cell.length_a   1.000
_cell.length_b   1.000
_cell.length_c   1.000
_cell.angle_alpha   90.00
_cell.angle_beta   90.00
_cell.angle_gamma   90.00
#
_symmetry.space_group_name_H-M   'P 1'
#
loop_
_entity.id
_entity.type
_entity.pdbx_description
1 polymer ?
#
loop_
_entity_poly.entity_id
_entity_poly.type
_entity_poly.pdbx_seq_one_letter_code
_entity_poly.pdbx_strand_id
1 'polypeptide(L)'
;EMEVSMIPGSVTKEHFESQLLPGLRAADPQPLVVPYCTVGYRSGVYAKELMDKHGLQNVRNGEGVIMWTFDGSGLVRPASGVAGTVVGKAAEDAGEALTSAWQPVTRVHVYGKPWDMAAEGYTTEFFSQTGGAWRFLKQKCS
;
A
#
# COMPACT_ATOMS: atom_id res chain seq x y z
N GLU A 1 5.68 6.23 1.01
CA GLU A 1 5.31 4.90 0.47
C GLU A 1 4.16 5.01 -0.50
N MET A 2 2.92 5.22 -0.03
CA MET A 2 1.74 5.28 -0.92
C MET A 2 1.78 6.42 -1.96
N GLU A 3 2.44 7.54 -1.67
CA GLU A 3 2.66 8.62 -2.64
C GLU A 3 3.65 8.26 -3.77
N VAL A 4 4.52 7.27 -3.53
CA VAL A 4 5.49 6.75 -4.52
C VAL A 4 4.79 5.74 -5.40
N SER A 5 4.14 4.75 -4.77
CA SER A 5 3.39 3.70 -5.46
C SER A 5 2.48 2.90 -4.52
N MET A 6 1.50 2.23 -5.13
CA MET A 6 0.54 1.32 -4.52
C MET A 6 0.34 0.10 -5.43
N ILE A 7 -0.10 -1.01 -4.83
CA ILE A 7 -0.57 -2.17 -5.59
C ILE A 7 -1.92 -1.81 -6.22
N PRO A 8 -2.19 -2.14 -7.49
CA PRO A 8 -3.47 -1.85 -8.14
C PRO A 8 -4.68 -2.30 -7.32
N GLY A 9 -5.70 -1.42 -7.19
CA GLY A 9 -6.92 -1.71 -6.43
C GLY A 9 -6.79 -1.62 -4.91
N SER A 10 -5.60 -1.33 -4.37
CA SER A 10 -5.44 -1.14 -2.92
C SER A 10 -6.01 0.20 -2.43
N VAL A 11 -6.40 0.22 -1.16
CA VAL A 11 -6.87 1.42 -0.45
C VAL A 11 -5.87 1.81 0.64
N THR A 12 -5.92 3.06 1.09
CA THR A 12 -5.12 3.48 2.26
C THR A 12 -5.67 2.89 3.55
N LYS A 13 -4.82 2.82 4.59
CA LYS A 13 -5.23 2.36 5.92
C LYS A 13 -6.40 3.20 6.46
N GLU A 14 -6.32 4.52 6.33
CA GLU A 14 -7.31 5.46 6.83
C GLU A 14 -8.66 5.28 6.15
N HIS A 15 -8.65 5.07 4.82
CA HIS A 15 -9.87 4.77 4.07
C HIS A 15 -10.45 3.42 4.50
N PHE A 16 -9.62 2.39 4.62
CA PHE A 16 -10.06 1.07 5.09
C PHE A 16 -10.71 1.14 6.48
N GLU A 17 -10.05 1.76 7.46
CA GLU A 17 -10.54 1.81 8.84
C GLU A 17 -11.82 2.65 8.98
N SER A 18 -11.92 3.75 8.25
CA SER A 18 -13.08 4.65 8.35
C SER A 18 -14.28 4.21 7.52
N GLN A 19 -14.06 3.63 6.33
CA GLN A 19 -15.14 3.34 5.37
C GLN A 19 -15.49 1.85 5.26
N LEU A 20 -14.51 0.94 5.33
CA LEU A 20 -14.71 -0.47 4.99
C LEU A 20 -14.80 -1.37 6.23
N LEU A 21 -13.94 -1.12 7.22
CA LEU A 21 -13.83 -1.94 8.43
C LEU A 21 -15.15 -2.09 9.21
N PRO A 22 -16.01 -1.05 9.35
CA PRO A 22 -17.30 -1.22 10.02
C PRO A 22 -18.21 -2.27 9.36
N GLY A 23 -18.26 -2.29 8.02
CA GLY A 23 -19.09 -3.24 7.26
C GLY A 23 -18.51 -4.65 7.23
N LEU A 24 -17.18 -4.80 7.16
CA LEU A 24 -16.50 -6.10 7.11
C LEU A 24 -16.74 -6.95 8.37
N ARG A 25 -16.92 -6.31 9.53
CA ARG A 25 -17.22 -7.01 10.78
C ARG A 25 -18.58 -7.71 10.77
N ALA A 26 -19.53 -7.20 10.00
CA ALA A 26 -20.89 -7.74 9.91
C ALA A 26 -21.09 -8.66 8.69
N ALA A 27 -20.11 -8.76 7.80
CA ALA A 27 -20.22 -9.54 6.58
C ALA A 27 -20.09 -11.06 6.83
N ASP A 28 -20.97 -11.84 6.20
CA ASP A 28 -20.95 -13.30 6.21
C ASP A 28 -21.20 -13.84 4.77
N PRO A 29 -20.24 -14.50 4.11
CA PRO A 29 -18.88 -14.75 4.60
C PRO A 29 -18.05 -13.46 4.65
N GLN A 30 -17.15 -13.37 5.63
CA GLN A 30 -16.25 -12.22 5.75
C GLN A 30 -15.23 -12.19 4.59
N PRO A 31 -15.15 -11.08 3.82
CA PRO A 31 -14.15 -10.94 2.77
C PRO A 31 -12.71 -11.05 3.29
N LEU A 32 -11.81 -11.58 2.45
CA LEU A 32 -10.40 -11.64 2.76
C LEU A 32 -9.78 -10.24 2.80
N VAL A 33 -9.12 -9.90 3.91
CA VAL A 33 -8.36 -8.65 4.06
C VAL A 33 -6.87 -8.96 4.01
N VAL A 34 -6.16 -8.33 3.07
CA VAL A 34 -4.71 -8.51 2.88
C VAL A 34 -3.97 -7.18 3.02
N PRO A 35 -3.58 -6.74 4.24
CA PRO A 35 -2.69 -5.60 4.37
C PRO A 35 -1.30 -5.95 3.82
N TYR A 36 -0.64 -4.95 3.25
CA TYR A 36 0.75 -5.05 2.82
C TYR A 36 1.52 -3.79 3.20
N CYS A 37 2.85 -3.90 3.19
CA CYS A 37 3.77 -2.77 3.35
C CYS A 37 5.00 -3.02 2.46
N THR A 38 6.15 -2.40 2.71
CA THR A 38 7.36 -2.63 1.91
C THR A 38 7.83 -4.10 1.90
N VAL A 39 7.97 -4.72 3.08
CA VAL A 39 8.53 -6.08 3.27
C VAL A 39 7.65 -7.00 4.12
N GLY A 40 6.37 -6.69 4.25
CA GLY A 40 5.43 -7.50 5.03
C GLY A 40 5.49 -7.35 6.56
N TYR A 41 6.50 -6.68 7.14
CA TYR A 41 6.62 -6.58 8.61
C TYR A 41 5.50 -5.78 9.28
N ARG A 42 5.35 -4.48 8.94
CA ARG A 42 4.33 -3.60 9.57
C ARG A 42 2.91 -4.03 9.24
N SER A 43 2.70 -4.55 8.03
CA SER A 43 1.40 -5.10 7.64
C SER A 43 1.06 -6.37 8.41
N GLY A 44 2.04 -7.20 8.78
CA GLY A 44 1.83 -8.35 9.65
C GLY A 44 1.42 -7.94 11.07
N VAL A 45 2.05 -6.91 11.63
CA VAL A 45 1.63 -6.31 12.90
C VAL A 45 0.20 -5.78 12.82
N TYR A 46 -0.15 -5.08 11.74
CA TYR A 46 -1.50 -4.57 11.53
C TYR A 46 -2.53 -5.67 11.29
N ALA A 47 -2.19 -6.74 10.56
CA ALA A 47 -3.04 -7.92 10.40
C ALA A 47 -3.39 -8.55 11.76
N LYS A 48 -2.38 -8.71 12.63
CA LYS A 48 -2.60 -9.18 14.01
C LYS A 48 -3.52 -8.25 14.79
N GLU A 49 -3.33 -6.94 14.68
CA GLU A 49 -4.23 -5.95 15.29
C GLU A 49 -5.68 -6.07 14.79
N LEU A 50 -5.89 -6.25 13.49
CA LEU A 50 -7.22 -6.45 12.90
C LEU A 50 -7.95 -7.67 13.45
N MET A 51 -7.22 -8.76 13.68
CA MET A 51 -7.79 -9.97 14.29
C MET A 51 -8.04 -9.75 15.79
N ASP A 52 -7.02 -9.33 16.53
CA ASP A 52 -7.04 -9.27 18.00
C ASP A 52 -7.97 -8.17 18.53
N LYS A 53 -7.99 -6.99 17.89
CA LYS A 53 -8.76 -5.82 18.36
C LYS A 53 -10.04 -5.59 17.58
N HIS A 54 -10.08 -5.99 16.30
CA HIS A 54 -11.23 -5.70 15.44
C HIS A 54 -12.07 -6.92 15.10
N GLY A 55 -11.69 -8.11 15.58
CA GLY A 55 -12.49 -9.33 15.47
C GLY A 55 -12.60 -9.88 14.05
N LEU A 56 -11.78 -9.40 13.11
CA LEU A 56 -11.75 -9.97 11.77
C LEU A 56 -11.18 -11.39 11.82
N GLN A 57 -11.84 -12.32 11.15
CA GLN A 57 -11.51 -13.74 11.07
C GLN A 57 -10.77 -14.09 9.77
N ASN A 58 -10.96 -13.31 8.70
CA ASN A 58 -10.39 -13.60 7.38
C ASN A 58 -9.31 -12.57 6.99
N VAL A 59 -8.16 -12.63 7.67
CA VAL A 59 -7.02 -11.73 7.43
C VAL A 59 -5.77 -12.54 7.07
N ARG A 60 -4.99 -12.08 6.07
CA ARG A 60 -3.69 -12.66 5.70
C ARG A 60 -2.67 -11.54 5.49
N ASN A 61 -1.43 -11.72 5.92
CA ASN A 61 -0.38 -10.72 5.65
C ASN A 61 0.12 -10.86 4.21
N GLY A 62 0.17 -9.75 3.47
CA GLY A 62 0.82 -9.72 2.16
C GLY A 62 2.35 -9.73 2.28
N GLU A 63 3.01 -10.29 1.27
CA GLU A 63 4.48 -10.46 1.21
C GLU A 63 5.25 -9.12 1.11
N GLY A 64 4.54 -8.06 0.73
CA GLY A 64 5.04 -6.71 0.62
C GLY A 64 5.23 -6.24 -0.82
N VAL A 65 5.23 -4.93 -1.02
CA VAL A 65 5.28 -4.32 -2.36
C VAL A 65 6.61 -4.57 -3.06
N ILE A 66 7.70 -4.86 -2.34
CA ILE A 66 8.95 -5.27 -2.99
C ILE A 66 8.77 -6.61 -3.71
N MET A 67 8.17 -7.62 -3.06
CA MET A 67 7.94 -8.93 -3.70
C MET A 67 6.99 -8.81 -4.89
N TRP A 68 5.95 -7.97 -4.78
CA TRP A 68 5.04 -7.65 -5.88
C TRP A 68 5.75 -7.15 -7.15
N THR A 69 6.91 -6.47 -7.03
CA THR A 69 7.64 -5.99 -8.21
C THR A 69 8.12 -7.14 -9.11
N PHE A 70 8.32 -8.34 -8.56
CA PHE A 70 8.75 -9.52 -9.33
C PHE A 70 7.61 -10.22 -10.08
N ASP A 71 6.36 -9.99 -9.69
CA ASP A 71 5.19 -10.61 -10.32
C ASP A 71 4.86 -10.01 -11.69
N GLY A 72 5.48 -8.88 -12.06
CA GLY A 72 5.28 -8.23 -13.36
C GLY A 72 3.95 -7.49 -13.51
N SER A 73 3.11 -7.44 -12.47
CA SER A 73 1.76 -6.84 -12.49
C SER A 73 1.74 -5.30 -12.42
N GLY A 74 2.91 -4.67 -12.32
CA GLY A 74 3.06 -3.22 -12.27
C GLY A 74 2.67 -2.59 -10.94
N LEU A 75 3.07 -1.33 -10.75
CA LEU A 75 2.63 -0.49 -9.64
C LEU A 75 1.86 0.71 -10.19
N VAL A 76 0.98 1.26 -9.36
CA VAL A 76 0.17 2.41 -9.71
C VAL A 76 0.30 3.52 -8.69
N ARG A 77 -0.04 4.73 -9.13
CA ARG A 77 -0.28 5.87 -8.26
C ARG A 77 -1.69 6.38 -8.52
N PRO A 78 -2.47 6.71 -7.47
CA PRO A 78 -3.77 7.31 -7.70
C PRO A 78 -3.56 8.68 -8.38
N ALA A 79 -4.30 8.94 -9.46
CA ALA A 79 -4.42 10.29 -9.98
C ALA A 79 -4.94 11.15 -8.83
N SER A 80 -4.30 12.29 -8.60
CA SER A 80 -4.57 13.20 -7.49
C SER A 80 -6.08 13.34 -7.23
N GLY A 81 -6.55 12.82 -6.09
CA GLY A 81 -7.93 13.01 -5.61
C GLY A 81 -8.83 11.78 -5.49
N VAL A 82 -8.40 10.57 -5.89
CA VAL A 82 -9.26 9.36 -5.75
C VAL A 82 -8.50 8.21 -5.10
N ALA A 83 -8.76 7.96 -3.81
CA ALA A 83 -8.43 6.68 -3.19
C ALA A 83 -9.36 5.63 -3.79
N GLY A 84 -8.89 4.93 -4.83
CA GLY A 84 -9.73 4.01 -5.60
C GLY A 84 -10.28 2.89 -4.72
N THR A 85 -11.60 2.90 -4.56
CA THR A 85 -12.38 1.85 -3.92
C THR A 85 -12.59 0.72 -4.92
N VAL A 86 -11.90 -0.41 -4.78
CA VAL A 86 -12.39 -1.67 -5.33
C VAL A 86 -12.13 -2.80 -4.34
N VAL A 87 -13.17 -3.55 -4.04
CA VAL A 87 -13.11 -4.79 -3.23
C VAL A 87 -13.54 -5.95 -4.12
N GLY A 88 -12.74 -7.02 -4.17
CA GLY A 88 -13.11 -8.32 -4.72
C GLY A 88 -12.95 -8.51 -6.23
N LYS A 89 -13.41 -9.67 -6.73
CA LYS A 89 -13.30 -10.26 -8.08
C LYS A 89 -13.53 -9.29 -9.27
N ALA A 90 -14.16 -8.15 -9.02
CA ALA A 90 -14.27 -7.03 -9.96
C ALA A 90 -12.92 -6.42 -10.38
N ALA A 91 -11.83 -6.57 -9.60
CA ALA A 91 -10.50 -6.07 -10.00
C ALA A 91 -9.88 -6.83 -11.18
N GLU A 92 -10.21 -8.13 -11.34
CA GLU A 92 -9.76 -8.95 -12.48
C GLU A 92 -10.50 -8.55 -13.76
N ASP A 93 -11.81 -8.33 -13.68
CA ASP A 93 -12.65 -7.91 -14.81
C ASP A 93 -12.52 -6.40 -15.13
N ALA A 94 -12.08 -5.58 -14.16
CA ALA A 94 -11.90 -4.13 -14.31
C ALA A 94 -10.48 -3.71 -14.71
N GLY A 95 -9.64 -4.64 -15.19
CA GLY A 95 -8.30 -4.36 -15.70
C GLY A 95 -8.27 -3.21 -16.72
N GLU A 96 -9.38 -2.98 -17.44
CA GLU A 96 -9.53 -1.89 -18.41
C GLU A 96 -10.21 -0.63 -17.82
N ALA A 97 -11.18 -0.78 -16.90
CA ALA A 97 -11.95 0.33 -16.32
C ALA A 97 -11.21 1.09 -15.20
N LEU A 98 -10.26 0.43 -14.51
CA LEU A 98 -9.45 1.03 -13.44
C LEU A 98 -8.33 1.95 -13.96
N THR A 99 -8.04 1.91 -15.26
CA THR A 99 -6.92 2.64 -15.87
C THR A 99 -7.13 4.15 -15.96
N SER A 100 -8.37 4.64 -15.88
CA SER A 100 -8.64 6.08 -16.07
C SER A 100 -8.25 6.95 -14.88
N ALA A 101 -8.17 6.39 -13.66
CA ALA A 101 -7.84 7.11 -12.43
C ALA A 101 -6.47 6.73 -11.84
N TRP A 102 -5.78 5.73 -12.37
CA TRP A 102 -4.52 5.23 -11.82
C TRP A 102 -3.41 5.36 -12.87
N GLN A 103 -2.33 6.04 -12.51
CA GLN A 103 -1.17 6.19 -13.37
C GLN A 103 -0.17 5.07 -13.09
N PRO A 104 0.23 4.27 -14.10
CA PRO A 104 1.30 3.30 -13.95
C PRO A 104 2.60 3.97 -13.51
N VAL A 105 3.32 3.35 -12.59
CA VAL A 105 4.62 3.84 -12.09
C VAL A 105 5.61 2.70 -11.94
N THR A 106 6.89 3.01 -12.16
CA THR A 106 8.02 2.09 -11.93
C THR A 106 8.80 2.45 -10.67
N ARG A 107 8.29 3.35 -9.83
CA ARG A 107 8.95 3.78 -8.59
C ARG A 107 8.45 2.96 -7.40
N VAL A 108 9.34 2.51 -6.53
CA VAL A 108 8.98 1.78 -5.31
C VAL A 108 9.76 2.29 -4.11
N HIS A 109 9.07 2.47 -2.98
CA HIS A 109 9.73 2.92 -1.77
C HIS A 109 10.37 1.76 -1.01
N VAL A 110 11.64 1.89 -0.64
CA VAL A 110 12.42 0.98 0.22
C VAL A 110 12.97 1.73 1.45
N TYR A 111 13.36 1.01 2.50
CA TYR A 111 13.86 1.65 3.73
C TYR A 111 15.28 2.22 3.61
N GLY A 112 16.03 1.79 2.61
CA GLY A 112 17.39 2.26 2.33
C GLY A 112 18.12 1.29 1.41
N LYS A 113 19.34 1.66 1.02
CA LYS A 113 20.15 0.89 0.06
C LYS A 113 20.33 -0.61 0.40
N PRO A 114 20.54 -1.02 1.67
CA PRO A 114 20.63 -2.45 1.99
C PRO A 114 19.32 -3.23 1.80
N TRP A 115 18.20 -2.53 1.67
CA TRP A 115 16.87 -3.08 1.46
C TRP A 115 16.40 -2.94 0.01
N ASP A 116 17.28 -2.49 -0.87
CA ASP A 116 17.00 -2.39 -2.30
C ASP A 116 17.05 -3.78 -2.93
N MET A 117 15.87 -4.37 -3.04
CA MET A 117 15.64 -5.70 -3.62
C MET A 117 14.50 -5.64 -4.64
N ALA A 118 14.22 -4.47 -5.23
CA ALA A 118 13.17 -4.37 -6.23
C ALA A 118 13.56 -5.13 -7.50
N ALA A 119 12.56 -5.65 -8.22
CA ALA A 119 12.78 -6.30 -9.50
C ALA A 119 13.40 -5.34 -10.53
N GLU A 120 14.06 -5.92 -11.54
CA GLU A 120 14.61 -5.15 -12.66
C GLU A 120 13.53 -4.30 -13.33
N GLY A 121 13.91 -3.07 -13.71
CA GLY A 121 12.99 -2.09 -14.31
C GLY A 121 12.28 -1.18 -13.30
N TYR A 122 12.39 -1.45 -11.99
CA TYR A 122 11.92 -0.54 -10.95
C TYR A 122 13.03 0.39 -10.46
N THR A 123 12.65 1.64 -10.16
CA THR A 123 13.50 2.63 -9.50
C THR A 123 13.13 2.70 -8.02
N THR A 124 14.10 2.45 -7.15
CA THR A 124 13.87 2.51 -5.71
C THR A 124 14.04 3.92 -5.16
N GLU A 125 13.18 4.26 -4.21
CA GLU A 125 13.24 5.52 -3.46
C GLU A 125 13.28 5.23 -1.98
N PHE A 126 14.08 6.00 -1.26
CA PHE A 126 14.11 5.95 0.19
C PHE A 126 14.15 7.38 0.70
N PHE A 127 13.42 7.65 1.79
CA PHE A 127 13.48 8.96 2.41
C PHE A 127 14.87 9.17 3.01
N SER A 128 15.68 10.03 2.38
CA SER A 128 16.97 10.41 2.96
C SER A 128 16.75 11.18 4.27
N GLN A 129 17.41 10.75 5.35
CA GLN A 129 17.40 11.49 6.62
C GLN A 129 18.06 12.88 6.49
N THR A 130 18.85 13.11 5.45
CA THR A 130 19.50 14.40 5.15
C THR A 130 18.49 15.52 4.86
N GLY A 131 17.30 15.20 4.32
CA GLY A 131 16.22 16.18 4.15
C GLY A 131 15.60 16.63 5.48
N GLY A 132 15.60 15.77 6.50
CA GLY A 132 15.13 16.09 7.85
C GLY A 132 16.07 17.04 8.60
N ALA A 133 17.38 16.81 8.47
CA ALA A 133 18.40 17.70 9.04
C ALA A 133 18.34 19.11 8.42
N TRP A 134 18.12 19.22 7.11
CA TRP A 134 17.93 20.50 6.41
C TRP A 134 16.64 21.22 6.81
N ARG A 135 15.54 20.48 7.04
CA ARG A 135 14.27 21.03 7.58
C ARG A 135 14.44 21.59 9.00
N PHE A 136 15.16 20.88 9.87
CA PHE A 136 15.48 21.34 11.22
C PHE A 136 16.37 22.58 11.25
N LEU A 137 17.33 22.68 10.32
CA LEU A 137 18.19 23.85 10.19
C LEU A 137 17.43 25.08 9.67
N LYS A 138 16.51 24.93 8.71
CA LYS A 138 15.66 26.04 8.22
C LYS A 138 14.70 26.57 9.30
N GLN A 139 14.16 25.70 10.15
CA GLN A 139 13.20 26.09 11.19
C GLN A 139 13.84 26.87 12.37
N LYS A 140 15.17 26.79 12.54
CA LYS A 140 15.93 27.56 13.55
C LYS A 140 16.45 28.90 13.04
N CYS A 141 16.34 29.19 11.75
CA CYS A 141 16.83 30.42 11.13
C CYS A 141 15.69 31.33 10.64
N SER A 142 14.47 31.13 11.12
CA SER A 142 13.30 31.95 10.79
C SER A 142 12.69 32.60 12.02
#